data_AF-A0A955G7L8-F1
#
_entry.id   AF-A0A955G7L8-F1
#
_cell.length_a   1.000
_cell.length_b   1.000
_cell.length_c   1.000
_cell.angle_alpha   90.00
_cell.angle_beta   90.00
_cell.angle_gamma   90.00
#
_symmetry.space_group_name_H-M   'P 1'
#
loop_
_entity.id
_entity.type
_entity.pdbx_description
1 polymer ?
#
loop_
_entity_poly.entity_id
_entity_poly.type
_entity_poly.pdbx_seq_one_letter_code
_entity_poly.pdbx_strand_id
1 'polypeptide(L)' 'MPPVVVALLFAVGAGTWVYTKIMCSTGGNAQNSAITAGIAGIFAFVIMLLILNTIENMLK' A
#
# COMPACT_ATOMS: atom_id res chain seq x y z
N MET A 1 -10.12 1.24 16.50
CA MET A 1 -9.18 0.38 15.75
C MET A 1 -7.85 1.12 15.66
N PRO A 2 -6.70 0.48 15.90
CA PRO A 2 -5.41 1.18 15.81
C PRO A 2 -5.18 1.71 14.39
N PRO A 3 -4.69 2.96 14.20
CA PRO A 3 -4.37 3.52 12.88
C PRO A 3 -3.47 2.62 12.03
N VAL A 4 -2.54 1.93 12.70
CA VAL A 4 -1.61 0.97 12.10
C VAL A 4 -2.34 -0.17 11.36
N VAL A 5 -3.44 -0.69 11.92
CA VAL A 5 -4.20 -1.80 11.31
C VAL A 5 -4.89 -1.34 10.03
N VAL A 6 -5.45 -0.13 10.04
CA VAL A 6 -6.11 0.46 8.86
C VAL A 6 -5.07 0.72 7.76
N ALA A 7 -3.91 1.27 8.13
CA ALA A 7 -2.81 1.50 7.20
C ALA A 7 -2.32 0.18 6.57
N LEU A 8 -2.22 -0.90 7.35
CA LEU A 8 -1.79 -2.22 6.87
C LEU A 8 -2.79 -2.81 5.86
N LEU A 9 -4.08 -2.76 6.15
CA LEU A 9 -5.12 -3.24 5.22
C LEU A 9 -5.13 -2.43 3.93
N PHE A 10 -4.96 -1.11 4.02
CA PHE A 10 -4.84 -0.24 2.86
C PHE A 10 -3.62 -0.60 2.01
N ALA A 11 -2.46 -0.81 2.65
CA ALA A 11 -1.23 -1.20 1.97
C ALA A 11 -1.35 -2.52 1.22
N VAL A 12 -2.01 -3.52 1.81
CA VAL A 12 -2.26 -4.81 1.16
C VAL A 12 -3.17 -4.66 -0.06
N GLY A 13 -4.24 -3.88 0.05
CA GLY A 13 -5.15 -3.60 -1.06
C GLY A 13 -4.45 -2.84 -2.20
N ALA A 14 -3.73 -1.76 -1.86
CA ALA A 14 -2.97 -0.96 -2.81
C ALA A 14 -1.85 -1.77 -3.49
N GLY A 15 -1.10 -2.56 -2.73
CA GLY A 15 -0.07 -3.46 -3.26
C GLY A 15 -0.64 -4.49 -4.24
N THR A 16 -1.79 -5.10 -3.91
CA THR A 16 -2.49 -6.06 -4.79
C THR A 16 -2.97 -5.40 -6.10
N TRP A 17 -3.48 -4.17 -6.01
CA TRP A 17 -3.87 -3.40 -7.20
C TRP A 17 -2.67 -3.07 -8.10
N VAL A 18 -1.54 -2.65 -7.52
CA VAL A 18 -0.30 -2.41 -8.27
C VAL A 18 0.21 -3.72 -8.89
N TYR A 19 0.19 -4.82 -8.15
CA TYR A 19 0.59 -6.14 -8.67
C TYR A 19 -0.21 -6.51 -9.91
N THR A 20 -1.53 -6.45 -9.83
CA THR A 20 -2.42 -6.80 -10.96
C THR A 20 -2.22 -5.88 -12.15
N LYS A 21 -2.01 -4.57 -11.92
CA LYS A 21 -1.70 -3.61 -12.99
C LYS A 21 -0.38 -3.91 -13.70
N ILE A 22 0.70 -4.14 -12.94
CA ILE A 22 2.02 -4.43 -13.53
C ILE A 22 2.00 -5.79 -14.23
N MET A 23 1.30 -6.78 -13.68
CA MET A 23 1.19 -8.11 -14.28
C MET A 23 0.45 -8.08 -15.63
N CYS A 24 -0.63 -7.29 -15.73
CA CYS A 24 -1.32 -7.04 -17.01
C CYS A 24 -0.46 -6.25 -18.00
N SER A 25 0.34 -5.28 -17.52
CA SER A 25 1.16 -4.41 -18.39
C SER A 25 2.43 -5.08 -18.90
N THR A 26 2.99 -6.03 -18.16
CA THR A 26 4.26 -6.69 -18.50
C THR A 26 4.09 -8.03 -19.21
N GLY A 27 2.84 -8.44 -19.49
CA GLY A 27 2.55 -9.70 -20.18
C GLY A 27 2.84 -10.95 -19.35
N GLY A 28 2.76 -10.86 -18.01
CA GLY A 28 2.96 -12.01 -17.13
C GLY A 28 4.33 -12.11 -16.46
N ASN A 29 5.11 -11.02 -16.38
CA ASN A 29 6.35 -10.99 -15.59
C ASN A 29 6.03 -10.90 -14.08
N ALA A 30 5.81 -12.05 -13.45
CA ALA A 30 5.44 -12.15 -12.05
C ALA A 30 6.52 -11.62 -11.09
N GLN A 31 7.81 -11.80 -11.42
CA GLN A 31 8.92 -11.39 -10.55
C GLN A 31 9.01 -9.87 -10.43
N ASN A 32 9.01 -9.16 -11.57
CA ASN A 32 9.03 -7.70 -11.54
C ASN A 32 7.74 -7.13 -10.94
N SER A 33 6.59 -7.75 -11.24
CA SER A 33 5.30 -7.34 -10.68
C SER A 33 5.28 -7.45 -9.14
N ALA A 34 5.86 -8.51 -8.58
CA ALA A 34 5.92 -8.71 -7.13
C ALA A 34 6.82 -7.66 -6.45
N ILE A 35 7.98 -7.35 -7.03
CA ILE A 35 8.91 -6.34 -6.47
C ILE A 35 8.26 -4.96 -6.50
N THR A 36 7.66 -4.57 -7.63
CA THR A 36 6.99 -3.27 -7.75
C THR A 36 5.80 -3.17 -6.80
N ALA A 37 4.99 -4.22 -6.67
CA ALA A 37 3.88 -4.27 -5.73
C ALA A 37 4.32 -4.20 -4.27
N GLY A 38 5.39 -4.88 -3.91
CA GLY A 38 5.96 -4.84 -2.55
C GLY A 38 6.43 -3.45 -2.17
N ILE A 39 7.20 -2.80 -3.06
CA ILE A 39 7.66 -1.42 -2.85
C ILE A 39 6.47 -0.47 -2.76
N ALA A 40 5.52 -0.54 -3.69
CA ALA A 40 4.34 0.32 -3.70
C ALA A 40 3.46 0.12 -2.45
N GLY A 41 3.32 -1.12 -1.97
CA GLY A 41 2.61 -1.45 -0.73
C GLY A 41 3.26 -0.81 0.50
N ILE A 42 4.60 -0.87 0.61
CA ILE A 42 5.33 -0.20 1.72
C ILE A 42 5.13 1.31 1.67
N PHE A 43 5.22 1.94 0.49
CA PHE A 43 4.97 3.37 0.35
C PHE A 43 3.53 3.73 0.73
N ALA A 44 2.55 2.96 0.27
CA ALA A 44 1.14 3.16 0.61
C ALA A 44 0.89 3.03 2.12
N PHE A 45 1.55 2.07 2.79
CA PHE A 45 1.49 1.90 4.24
C PHE A 45 1.99 3.15 4.97
N VAL A 46 3.21 3.60 4.65
CA VAL A 46 3.85 4.73 5.33
C VAL A 46 3.01 6.01 5.15
N ILE A 47 2.55 6.28 3.93
CA ILE A 47 1.72 7.46 3.63
C ILE A 47 0.41 7.41 4.43
N MET A 48 -0.28 6.26 4.43
CA MET A 48 -1.56 6.13 5.13
C MET A 48 -1.39 6.28 6.65
N LEU A 49 -0.33 5.73 7.22
CA LEU A 49 -0.03 5.83 8.64
C LEU A 49 0.27 7.29 9.04
N LEU A 50 1.01 8.01 8.20
CA LEU A 50 1.34 9.43 8.40
C LEU A 50 0.07 10.30 8.33
N ILE A 51 -0.82 10.02 7.37
CA ILE A 51 -2.14 10.69 7.26
C ILE A 51 -2.97 10.43 8.51
N LEU A 52 -3.15 9.17 8.91
CA LEU A 52 -3.98 8.82 10.06
C LEU A 52 -3.43 9.40 11.37
N ASN A 53 -2.11 9.39 11.58
CA ASN A 53 -1.49 10.02 12.75
C ASN A 53 -1.68 11.54 12.74
N THR A 54 -1.58 12.19 11.57
CA THR A 54 -1.82 13.63 11.46
C THR A 54 -3.26 13.97 11.80
N ILE A 55 -4.22 13.19 11.29
CA ILE A 55 -5.65 13.36 11.60
C ILE A 55 -5.91 13.16 13.10
N GLU A 56 -5.33 12.12 13.71
CA GLU A 56 -5.50 11.86 15.14
C GLU A 56 -4.94 13.00 16.01
N ASN A 57 -3.79 13.57 15.62
CA ASN A 57 -3.20 14.71 16.33
C ASN A 57 -4.04 16.00 16.19
N MET A 58 -4.77 16.17 15.08
CA MET A 58 -5.65 17.34 14.88
C MET A 58 -7.00 17.23 15.60
N LEU A 59 -7.40 16.02 15.99
CA LEU A 59 -8.65 15.73 16.68
C LEU A 59 -8.52 15.74 18.22
N LYS A 60 -7.30 15.81 18.74
CA LYS A 60 -6.98 15.93 20.17
C LYS A 60 -6.87 17.40 20.57
#